data_AF-A0A2P4SYH1-F1
#
_entry.id   AF-A0A2P4SYH1-F1
#
_cell.length_a   1.000
_cell.length_b   1.000
_cell.length_c   1.000
_cell.angle_alpha   90.00
_cell.angle_beta   90.00
_cell.angle_gamma   90.00
#
_symmetry.space_group_name_H-M   'P 1'
#
loop_
_entity.id
_entity.type
_entity.pdbx_description
1 polymer ?
#
loop_
_entity_poly.entity_id
_entity_poly.type
_entity_poly.pdbx_seq_one_letter_code
_entity_poly.pdbx_strand_id
1 'polypeptide(L)'
;MQEPGLLSRRQREAECITGELILHAKYSLHVCFLLFAGPTADKTSFVNLEELKTEHKVKHHSSVVTTKGFAQYELISAAAMDDTTLGSESSISVDITWHAVDKILQAPPLCSTATLNIMLESGDPRSPVYPLYRELQFLLALAEGLKTGMTEWPEPLETQTAFELVQEFLMDLKKKLDGCCVSGNKNGTESIKSDTAAVDSSIKSIFSERGDLDFAEQLWCKMRITPQENLFNFQIHQRSSSLLSKLIQQSYHGKVEAVSLSGITPIQMLLEIGLDKMKKDYVSFFIGQELTTLTYLDYFISTSADLQEQVHRVQKLHHMLEIMVSCTVLLQFKHENLFPLTQTCLKYYKENPLNEKQVFQLPIRPALVRKFYQNDHPEMWKVDITSGHGPKEVKTTWQVSADPPVEHMTSNNTGLFCDSTLNGSSEERMYFVAVAKCSQVHFT
;
A
#
# COMPACT_ATOMS: atom_id res chain seq x y z
N MET A 1 42.00 -6.29 -56.76
CA MET A 1 42.27 -7.69 -56.35
C MET A 1 42.63 -7.64 -54.88
N GLN A 2 41.88 -8.12 -53.89
CA GLN A 2 40.75 -9.06 -53.83
C GLN A 2 40.05 -8.79 -52.47
N GLU A 3 38.75 -9.03 -52.36
CA GLU A 3 37.84 -8.65 -51.25
C GLU A 3 38.18 -9.20 -49.84
N PRO A 4 37.62 -8.57 -48.77
CA PRO A 4 37.73 -8.97 -47.38
C PRO A 4 36.62 -9.98 -46.97
N GLY A 5 36.93 -10.91 -46.06
CA GLY A 5 35.95 -11.88 -45.56
C GLY A 5 36.17 -12.25 -44.09
N LEU A 6 35.07 -12.13 -43.32
CA LEU A 6 34.77 -12.82 -42.06
C LEU A 6 35.50 -12.34 -40.77
N LEU A 7 35.02 -11.21 -40.25
CA LEU A 7 35.03 -10.92 -38.82
C LEU A 7 33.99 -11.81 -38.11
N SER A 8 34.47 -12.84 -37.43
CA SER A 8 33.69 -13.67 -36.50
C SER A 8 33.26 -12.84 -35.28
N ARG A 9 31.98 -12.47 -35.21
CA ARG A 9 31.28 -12.05 -33.98
C ARG A 9 31.36 -13.20 -32.95
N ARG A 10 32.27 -13.11 -31.98
CA ARG A 10 32.15 -13.83 -30.71
C ARG A 10 31.49 -12.87 -29.72
N GLN A 11 30.18 -13.04 -29.52
CA GLN A 11 29.42 -12.45 -28.43
C GLN A 11 29.99 -13.03 -27.13
N ARG A 12 30.40 -12.18 -26.18
CA ARG A 12 30.89 -12.62 -24.86
C ARG A 12 29.68 -13.03 -24.04
N GLU A 13 29.42 -14.33 -23.94
CA GLU A 13 28.57 -14.91 -22.90
C GLU A 13 29.34 -14.83 -21.57
N ALA A 14 28.84 -14.04 -20.62
CA ALA A 14 29.34 -14.06 -19.26
C ALA A 14 28.55 -15.11 -18.49
N GLU A 15 29.06 -16.35 -18.43
CA GLU A 15 28.47 -17.42 -17.65
C GLU A 15 28.69 -17.16 -16.15
N CYS A 16 27.65 -16.78 -15.42
CA CYS A 16 27.65 -16.80 -13.96
C CYS A 16 26.87 -18.04 -13.49
N ILE A 17 27.58 -19.13 -13.18
CA ILE A 17 26.97 -20.38 -12.69
C ILE A 17 26.76 -20.26 -11.17
N THR A 18 25.53 -20.00 -10.76
CA THR A 18 25.09 -20.21 -9.38
C THR A 18 24.26 -21.51 -9.33
N GLY A 19 24.80 -22.54 -8.68
CA GLY A 19 24.13 -23.82 -8.49
C GLY A 19 23.51 -23.91 -7.11
N GLU A 20 22.20 -24.03 -7.03
CA GLU A 20 21.47 -24.29 -5.78
C GLU A 20 21.07 -25.77 -5.72
N LEU A 21 21.43 -26.45 -4.63
CA LEU A 21 21.21 -27.88 -4.39
C LEU A 21 20.00 -28.06 -3.47
N ILE A 22 18.87 -28.50 -4.01
CA ILE A 22 17.67 -28.81 -3.21
C ILE A 22 17.53 -30.34 -3.09
N LEU A 23 17.71 -30.86 -1.87
CA LEU A 23 17.53 -32.27 -1.53
C LEU A 23 16.07 -32.53 -1.17
N HIS A 24 15.34 -33.28 -2.00
CA HIS A 24 14.06 -33.85 -1.62
C HIS A 24 13.98 -35.33 -2.02
N ALA A 25 13.64 -36.17 -1.04
CA ALA A 25 13.48 -37.62 -1.08
C ALA A 25 14.77 -38.45 -1.17
N LYS A 26 14.80 -39.56 -0.42
CA LYS A 26 15.94 -40.43 -0.07
C LYS A 26 16.84 -40.94 -1.22
N TYR A 27 16.52 -40.71 -2.50
CA TYR A 27 17.26 -41.27 -3.65
C TYR A 27 17.26 -40.39 -4.93
N SER A 28 16.96 -39.09 -4.85
CA SER A 28 16.98 -38.22 -6.04
C SER A 28 17.41 -36.79 -5.71
N LEU A 29 18.29 -36.26 -6.56
CA LEU A 29 18.80 -34.89 -6.46
C LEU A 29 18.30 -34.09 -7.66
N HIS A 30 17.85 -32.86 -7.45
CA HIS A 30 17.56 -31.93 -8.55
C HIS A 30 18.68 -30.89 -8.63
N VAL A 31 19.37 -30.84 -9.76
CA VAL A 31 20.45 -29.88 -10.05
C VAL A 31 19.89 -28.77 -10.95
N CYS A 32 19.90 -27.54 -10.46
CA CYS A 32 19.50 -26.36 -11.21
C CYS A 32 20.71 -25.61 -11.75
N PHE A 33 20.73 -25.34 -13.06
CA PHE A 33 21.69 -24.45 -13.71
C PHE A 33 21.00 -23.15 -14.06
N LEU A 34 21.54 -22.02 -13.62
CA LEU A 34 21.11 -20.68 -14.01
C LEU A 34 22.12 -20.09 -15.00
N LEU A 35 21.61 -19.61 -16.14
CA LEU A 35 22.36 -18.91 -17.17
C LEU A 35 21.79 -17.50 -17.29
N PHE A 36 22.64 -16.48 -17.23
CA PHE A 36 22.24 -15.08 -17.37
C PHE A 36 22.88 -14.50 -18.63
N ALA A 37 22.06 -13.86 -19.46
CA ALA A 37 22.54 -12.98 -20.51
C ALA A 37 22.53 -11.54 -19.98
N GLY A 38 23.55 -10.76 -20.37
CA GLY A 38 23.62 -9.33 -20.04
C GLY A 38 22.47 -8.52 -20.66
N PRO A 39 22.35 -7.22 -20.31
CA PRO A 39 21.25 -6.39 -20.78
C PRO A 39 21.25 -6.31 -22.31
N THR A 40 20.10 -6.55 -22.93
CA THR A 40 19.89 -6.43 -24.37
C THR A 40 18.66 -5.57 -24.65
N ALA A 41 18.80 -4.62 -25.59
CA ALA A 41 17.67 -3.87 -26.14
C ALA A 41 17.03 -4.60 -27.35
N ASP A 42 17.73 -5.58 -27.93
CA ASP A 42 17.33 -6.22 -29.18
C ASP A 42 16.36 -7.39 -28.93
N LYS A 43 15.07 -7.16 -29.18
CA LYS A 43 14.01 -8.18 -29.09
C LYS A 43 14.17 -9.32 -30.11
N THR A 44 15.00 -9.16 -31.15
CA THR A 44 15.29 -10.24 -32.12
C THR A 44 16.27 -11.28 -31.58
N SER A 45 16.93 -10.99 -30.46
CA SER A 45 17.80 -11.94 -29.76
C SER A 45 17.07 -12.96 -28.88
N PHE A 46 15.73 -12.85 -28.76
CA PHE A 46 14.94 -13.78 -27.96
C PHE A 46 14.78 -15.13 -28.66
N VAL A 47 15.05 -16.19 -27.90
CA VAL A 47 14.93 -17.59 -28.35
C VAL A 47 13.48 -17.90 -28.72
N ASN A 48 13.24 -18.75 -29.73
CA ASN A 48 11.88 -19.18 -30.05
C ASN A 48 11.35 -20.16 -28.97
N LEU A 49 10.08 -20.05 -28.58
CA LEU A 49 9.47 -20.97 -27.63
C LEU A 49 9.53 -22.43 -28.09
N GLU A 50 9.39 -22.69 -29.39
CA GLU A 50 9.48 -24.05 -29.93
C GLU A 50 10.91 -24.61 -29.83
N GLU A 51 11.93 -23.77 -30.00
CA GLU A 51 13.33 -24.17 -29.77
C GLU A 51 13.53 -24.57 -28.31
N LEU A 52 13.06 -23.76 -27.35
CA LEU A 52 13.13 -24.09 -25.91
C LEU A 52 12.39 -25.39 -25.58
N LYS A 53 11.21 -25.63 -26.18
CA LYS A 53 10.48 -26.91 -26.03
C LYS A 53 11.28 -28.08 -26.59
N THR A 54 11.91 -27.94 -27.76
CA THR A 54 12.73 -29.01 -28.35
C THR A 54 13.97 -29.29 -27.52
N GLU A 55 14.68 -28.26 -27.03
CA GLU A 55 15.83 -28.42 -26.13
C GLU A 55 15.43 -29.16 -24.85
N HIS A 56 14.30 -28.77 -24.25
CA HIS A 56 13.79 -29.45 -23.05
C HIS A 56 13.47 -30.92 -23.32
N LYS A 57 12.79 -31.23 -24.44
CA LYS A 57 12.48 -32.61 -24.84
C LYS A 57 13.73 -33.45 -25.05
N VAL A 58 14.73 -32.91 -25.74
CA VAL A 58 16.01 -33.60 -26.00
C VAL A 58 16.75 -33.84 -24.68
N LYS A 59 16.85 -32.82 -23.83
CA LYS A 59 17.58 -32.91 -22.56
C LYS A 59 16.94 -33.92 -21.60
N HIS A 60 15.62 -33.95 -21.52
CA HIS A 60 14.88 -34.76 -20.54
C HIS A 60 14.26 -36.02 -21.12
N HIS A 61 14.52 -36.34 -22.40
CA HIS A 61 13.98 -37.51 -23.10
C HIS A 61 12.45 -37.62 -22.97
N SER A 62 11.75 -36.48 -23.04
CA SER A 62 10.28 -36.43 -22.91
C SER A 62 9.59 -36.27 -24.26
N SER A 63 8.46 -36.95 -24.45
CA SER A 63 7.58 -36.80 -25.62
C SER A 63 6.55 -35.68 -25.45
N VAL A 64 6.11 -35.42 -24.21
CA VAL A 64 5.08 -34.43 -23.88
C VAL A 64 5.65 -33.37 -22.96
N VAL A 65 5.33 -32.11 -23.25
CA VAL A 65 5.72 -30.96 -22.43
C VAL A 65 4.50 -30.09 -22.20
N THR A 66 4.42 -29.50 -21.02
CA THR A 66 3.41 -28.49 -20.68
C THR A 66 4.08 -27.16 -20.45
N THR A 67 3.39 -26.07 -20.80
CA THR A 67 3.89 -24.71 -20.62
C THR A 67 3.01 -23.92 -19.66
N LYS A 68 3.65 -23.16 -18.77
CA LYS A 68 3.00 -22.23 -17.85
C LYS A 68 3.66 -20.86 -17.98
N GLY A 69 2.85 -19.85 -18.27
CA GLY A 69 3.26 -18.45 -18.35
C GLY A 69 3.11 -17.74 -17.00
N PHE A 70 3.98 -16.78 -16.76
CA PHE A 70 3.93 -15.82 -15.67
C PHE A 70 4.29 -14.44 -16.23
N ALA A 71 3.55 -13.42 -15.84
CA ALA A 71 3.88 -12.04 -16.14
C ALA A 71 3.56 -11.16 -14.93
N GLN A 72 4.50 -10.30 -14.56
CA GLN A 72 4.34 -9.28 -13.54
C GLN A 72 4.25 -7.92 -14.23
N TYR A 73 3.24 -7.16 -13.85
CA TYR A 73 3.06 -5.78 -14.30
C TYR A 73 2.99 -4.89 -13.06
N GLU A 74 3.82 -3.87 -13.01
CA GLU A 74 3.66 -2.79 -12.04
C GLU A 74 2.57 -1.85 -12.55
N LEU A 75 1.51 -1.73 -11.75
CA LEU A 75 0.38 -0.86 -12.06
C LEU A 75 0.71 0.57 -11.65
N ILE A 76 1.43 0.71 -10.53
CA ILE A 76 1.74 1.99 -9.88
C ILE A 76 3.08 1.85 -9.18
N SER A 77 4.04 2.67 -9.62
CA SER A 77 5.32 2.90 -8.96
C SER A 77 5.37 4.30 -8.41
N ALA A 78 5.87 4.45 -7.18
CA ALA A 78 6.16 5.76 -6.62
C ALA A 78 7.26 6.52 -7.41
N ALA A 79 8.16 5.81 -8.12
CA ALA A 79 9.24 6.42 -8.89
C ALA A 79 8.78 7.15 -10.17
N ALA A 80 7.56 6.86 -10.67
CA ALA A 80 7.04 7.47 -11.90
C ALA A 80 6.26 8.78 -11.66
N MET A 81 6.27 9.31 -10.43
CA MET A 81 5.43 10.42 -10.00
C MET A 81 6.28 11.56 -9.39
N ASP A 82 7.01 12.30 -10.22
CA ASP A 82 7.67 13.61 -9.99
C ASP A 82 8.42 13.89 -8.65
N ASP A 83 9.74 13.70 -8.70
CA ASP A 83 10.89 14.59 -8.37
C ASP A 83 10.98 15.52 -7.12
N THR A 84 10.08 15.53 -6.12
CA THR A 84 10.33 16.40 -4.92
C THR A 84 10.02 15.84 -3.54
N THR A 85 9.51 14.62 -3.41
CA THR A 85 9.36 13.98 -2.09
C THR A 85 10.17 12.69 -2.04
N LEU A 86 10.99 12.56 -1.00
CA LEU A 86 11.78 11.37 -0.66
C LEU A 86 10.98 10.10 -1.02
N GLY A 87 11.52 9.29 -1.92
CA GLY A 87 10.78 8.24 -2.62
C GLY A 87 10.00 7.32 -1.68
N SER A 88 8.68 7.36 -1.76
CA SER A 88 7.83 6.35 -1.12
C SER A 88 8.12 4.99 -1.78
N GLU A 89 8.25 3.91 -1.02
CA GLU A 89 8.44 2.55 -1.60
C GLU A 89 7.10 1.91 -2.02
N SER A 90 5.99 2.65 -1.93
CA SER A 90 4.65 2.16 -2.27
C SER A 90 4.58 1.60 -3.70
N SER A 91 4.18 0.34 -3.83
CA SER A 91 4.03 -0.34 -5.11
C SER A 91 2.77 -1.19 -5.16
N ILE A 92 2.10 -1.14 -6.31
CA ILE A 92 0.98 -2.02 -6.62
C ILE A 92 1.34 -2.74 -7.92
N SER A 93 1.51 -4.05 -7.84
CA SER A 93 1.80 -4.90 -8.99
C SER A 93 0.79 -6.04 -9.12
N VAL A 94 0.69 -6.61 -10.32
CA VAL A 94 -0.15 -7.77 -10.58
C VAL A 94 0.68 -8.90 -11.19
N ASP A 95 0.56 -10.07 -10.58
CA ASP A 95 1.11 -11.32 -11.06
C ASP A 95 0.03 -12.09 -11.80
N ILE A 96 0.25 -12.38 -13.08
CA ILE A 96 -0.69 -13.12 -13.91
C ILE A 96 -0.05 -14.44 -14.33
N THR A 97 -0.75 -15.54 -14.10
CA THR A 97 -0.31 -16.89 -14.48
C THR A 97 -1.34 -17.59 -15.36
N TRP A 98 -0.85 -18.33 -16.35
CA TRP A 98 -1.71 -19.08 -17.26
C TRP A 98 -1.02 -20.29 -17.86
N HIS A 99 -1.80 -21.17 -18.48
CA HIS A 99 -1.32 -22.40 -19.09
C HIS A 99 -1.38 -22.30 -20.61
N ALA A 100 -0.69 -23.23 -21.29
CA ALA A 100 -0.62 -23.32 -22.75
C ALA A 100 -0.07 -22.02 -23.36
N VAL A 101 1.22 -21.79 -23.13
CA VAL A 101 1.96 -20.69 -23.77
C VAL A 101 2.30 -21.03 -25.22
N ASP A 102 1.90 -20.14 -26.13
CA ASP A 102 2.10 -20.27 -27.58
C ASP A 102 3.29 -19.45 -28.08
N LYS A 103 3.49 -18.25 -27.54
CA LYS A 103 4.58 -17.34 -27.94
C LYS A 103 5.28 -16.70 -26.74
N ILE A 104 6.58 -16.47 -26.87
CA ILE A 104 7.33 -15.62 -25.93
C ILE A 104 6.76 -14.20 -25.95
N LEU A 105 6.62 -13.60 -24.76
CA LEU A 105 6.01 -12.28 -24.55
C LEU A 105 4.56 -12.18 -25.06
N GLN A 106 3.84 -13.31 -25.11
CA GLN A 106 2.40 -13.24 -25.36
C GLN A 106 1.70 -12.55 -24.19
N ALA A 107 0.69 -11.74 -24.53
CA ALA A 107 -0.18 -11.13 -23.54
C ALA A 107 -0.97 -12.22 -22.79
N PRO A 108 -1.16 -12.09 -21.47
CA PRO A 108 -1.95 -13.05 -20.70
C PRO A 108 -3.41 -13.09 -21.19
N PRO A 109 -3.99 -14.29 -21.41
CA PRO A 109 -5.39 -14.41 -21.78
C PRO A 109 -6.33 -13.98 -20.64
N LEU A 110 -7.57 -13.63 -20.94
CA LEU A 110 -8.54 -13.17 -19.91
C LEU A 110 -8.97 -14.28 -18.93
N CYS A 111 -8.78 -15.55 -19.30
CA CYS A 111 -9.03 -16.71 -18.45
C CYS A 111 -7.85 -17.06 -17.52
N SER A 112 -6.82 -16.22 -17.46
CA SER A 112 -5.68 -16.39 -16.56
C SER A 112 -6.07 -16.24 -15.09
N THR A 113 -5.20 -16.73 -14.21
CA THR A 113 -5.27 -16.43 -12.78
C THR A 113 -4.41 -15.19 -12.50
N ALA A 114 -4.98 -14.18 -11.85
CA ALA A 114 -4.24 -12.98 -11.46
C ALA A 114 -4.27 -12.79 -9.94
N THR A 115 -3.13 -12.37 -9.39
CA THR A 115 -2.96 -12.00 -7.99
C THR A 115 -2.42 -10.58 -7.95
N LEU A 116 -3.15 -9.69 -7.29
CA LEU A 116 -2.70 -8.33 -7.02
C LEU A 116 -1.82 -8.33 -5.77
N ASN A 117 -0.66 -7.70 -5.85
CA ASN A 117 0.27 -7.48 -4.76
C ASN A 117 0.23 -5.99 -4.39
N ILE A 118 -0.11 -5.69 -3.14
CA ILE A 118 -0.26 -4.31 -2.66
C ILE A 118 0.71 -4.08 -1.51
N MET A 119 1.62 -3.13 -1.69
CA MET A 119 2.52 -2.62 -0.65
C MET A 119 2.37 -1.10 -0.61
N LEU A 120 2.06 -0.55 0.57
CA LEU A 120 1.77 0.87 0.71
C LEU A 120 2.45 1.40 1.96
N GLU A 121 3.10 2.55 1.84
CA GLU A 121 3.60 3.33 2.98
C GLU A 121 2.57 4.37 3.39
N SER A 122 2.50 4.66 4.68
CA SER A 122 1.49 5.59 5.20
C SER A 122 1.90 7.04 4.97
N GLY A 123 0.91 7.90 4.67
CA GLY A 123 1.12 9.34 4.67
C GLY A 123 1.49 9.99 3.35
N ASP A 124 1.16 9.37 2.21
CA ASP A 124 1.27 10.03 0.90
C ASP A 124 0.44 11.33 0.90
N PRO A 125 1.04 12.52 0.70
CA PRO A 125 0.33 13.80 0.68
C PRO A 125 -0.75 13.91 -0.41
N ARG A 126 -0.67 13.08 -1.45
CA ARG A 126 -1.66 13.02 -2.54
C ARG A 126 -2.84 12.12 -2.21
N SER A 127 -2.73 11.31 -1.15
CA SER A 127 -3.81 10.45 -0.68
C SER A 127 -4.98 11.31 -0.19
N PRO A 128 -6.23 11.00 -0.58
CA PRO A 128 -7.38 11.76 -0.11
C PRO A 128 -7.65 11.57 1.40
N VAL A 129 -6.99 10.59 2.04
CA VAL A 129 -7.03 10.41 3.51
C VAL A 129 -5.83 11.03 4.23
N TYR A 130 -4.97 11.78 3.53
CA TYR A 130 -3.86 12.50 4.13
C TYR A 130 -4.27 13.44 5.30
N PRO A 131 -5.44 14.12 5.28
CA PRO A 131 -5.89 14.88 6.44
C PRO A 131 -6.05 14.03 7.71
N LEU A 132 -6.52 12.79 7.59
CA LEU A 132 -6.62 11.84 8.71
C LEU A 132 -5.24 11.34 9.15
N TYR A 133 -4.31 11.17 8.20
CA TYR A 133 -2.92 10.85 8.53
C TYR A 133 -2.30 11.96 9.38
N ARG A 134 -2.55 13.23 9.05
CA ARG A 134 -2.10 14.37 9.87
C ARG A 134 -2.70 14.36 11.27
N GLU A 135 -3.97 13.96 11.41
CA GLU A 135 -4.55 13.74 12.75
C GLU A 135 -3.86 12.63 13.52
N LEU A 136 -3.55 11.53 12.84
CA LEU A 136 -2.82 10.41 13.44
C LEU A 136 -1.41 10.84 13.88
N GLN A 137 -0.70 11.63 13.07
CA GLN A 137 0.61 12.18 13.41
C GLN A 137 0.55 13.04 14.69
N PHE A 138 -0.49 13.87 14.82
CA PHE A 138 -0.70 14.64 16.05
C PHE A 138 -1.00 13.73 17.25
N LEU A 139 -1.81 12.68 17.08
CA LEU A 139 -2.09 11.68 18.12
C LEU A 139 -0.82 10.94 18.57
N LEU A 140 0.06 10.59 17.62
CA LEU A 140 1.33 9.94 17.87
C LEU A 140 2.30 10.83 18.63
N ALA A 141 2.39 12.11 18.25
CA ALA A 141 3.19 13.11 18.97
C ALA A 141 2.73 13.23 20.44
N LEU A 142 1.42 13.25 20.71
CA LEU A 142 0.88 13.25 22.06
C LEU A 142 1.25 11.97 22.83
N ALA A 143 1.13 10.80 22.19
CA ALA A 143 1.45 9.52 22.80
C ALA A 143 2.94 9.41 23.15
N GLU A 144 3.82 9.81 22.24
CA GLU A 144 5.27 9.79 22.46
C GLU A 144 5.67 10.82 23.52
N GLY A 145 5.06 12.02 23.50
CA GLY A 145 5.23 13.04 24.53
C GLY A 145 4.90 12.56 25.94
N LEU A 146 3.83 11.77 26.10
CA LEU A 146 3.50 11.16 27.39
C LEU A 146 4.50 10.09 27.83
N LYS A 147 5.14 9.41 26.88
CA LYS A 147 6.07 8.31 27.15
C LYS A 147 7.48 8.79 27.46
N THR A 148 7.97 9.79 26.72
CA THR A 148 9.37 10.26 26.79
C THR A 148 9.51 11.62 27.44
N GLY A 149 8.43 12.39 27.57
CA GLY A 149 8.45 13.78 28.03
C GLY A 149 8.96 14.78 26.97
N MET A 150 9.29 14.31 25.76
CA MET A 150 9.72 15.12 24.63
C MET A 150 8.68 15.00 23.52
N THR A 151 8.24 16.13 22.95
CA THR A 151 7.25 16.13 21.87
C THR A 151 7.77 16.89 20.67
N GLU A 152 7.88 16.18 19.55
CA GLU A 152 8.06 16.79 18.24
C GLU A 152 6.68 17.02 17.63
N TRP A 153 6.33 18.28 17.44
CA TRP A 153 5.02 18.65 16.99
C TRP A 153 4.94 18.69 15.45
N PRO A 154 3.84 18.19 14.84
CA PRO A 154 3.60 18.37 13.42
C PRO A 154 3.49 19.85 13.04
N GLU A 155 3.79 20.18 11.78
CA GLU A 155 3.67 21.57 11.31
C GLU A 155 2.23 22.11 11.47
N PRO A 156 2.05 23.34 11.98
CA PRO A 156 0.74 23.96 12.14
C PRO A 156 0.09 24.27 10.78
N LEU A 157 -1.23 24.10 10.71
CA LEU A 157 -2.02 24.35 9.50
C LEU A 157 -2.58 25.78 9.43
N GLU A 158 -2.73 26.43 10.58
CA GLU A 158 -3.29 27.78 10.69
C GLU A 158 -2.38 28.70 11.49
N THR A 159 -2.52 30.01 11.26
CA THR A 159 -1.79 31.05 11.97
C THR A 159 -2.41 31.42 13.32
N GLN A 160 -3.68 31.06 13.54
CA GLN A 160 -4.41 31.32 14.79
C GLN A 160 -4.01 30.32 15.87
N THR A 161 -3.93 30.75 17.13
CA THR A 161 -3.56 29.86 18.23
C THR A 161 -4.72 28.93 18.65
N ALA A 162 -4.40 27.78 19.24
CA ALA A 162 -5.40 26.85 19.79
C ALA A 162 -6.33 27.55 20.79
N PHE A 163 -5.79 28.50 21.55
CA PHE A 163 -6.56 29.26 22.53
C PHE A 163 -7.64 30.10 21.85
N GLU A 164 -7.28 30.82 20.79
CA GLU A 164 -8.21 31.65 20.01
C GLU A 164 -9.30 30.78 19.36
N LEU A 165 -8.92 29.67 18.73
CA LEU A 165 -9.85 28.75 18.07
C LEU A 165 -10.86 28.12 19.05
N VAL A 166 -10.39 27.74 20.24
CA VAL A 166 -11.24 27.15 21.28
C VAL A 166 -12.10 28.21 21.95
N GLN A 167 -11.56 29.41 22.18
CA GLN A 167 -12.33 30.52 22.73
C GLN A 167 -13.45 30.95 21.79
N GLU A 168 -13.16 31.09 20.50
CA GLU A 168 -14.16 31.38 19.46
C GLU A 168 -15.25 30.29 19.46
N PHE A 169 -14.83 29.02 19.47
CA PHE A 169 -15.76 27.89 19.52
C PHE A 169 -16.69 27.93 20.75
N LEU A 170 -16.14 28.17 21.94
CA LEU A 170 -16.92 28.25 23.18
C LEU A 170 -17.87 29.46 23.17
N MET A 171 -17.42 30.59 22.62
CA MET A 171 -18.24 31.79 22.48
C MET A 171 -19.40 31.57 21.49
N ASP A 172 -19.17 30.86 20.40
CA ASP A 172 -20.20 30.49 19.43
C ASP A 172 -21.22 29.52 20.02
N LEU A 173 -20.79 28.54 20.80
CA LEU A 173 -21.69 27.64 21.53
C LEU A 173 -22.55 28.41 22.54
N LYS A 174 -21.93 29.33 23.30
CA LYS A 174 -22.64 30.20 24.23
C LYS A 174 -23.66 31.08 23.51
N LYS A 175 -23.28 31.68 22.38
CA LYS A 175 -24.19 32.49 21.54
C LYS A 175 -25.34 31.68 20.97
N LYS A 176 -25.12 30.42 20.58
CA LYS A 176 -26.21 29.51 20.13
C LYS A 176 -27.15 29.16 21.27
N LEU A 177 -26.63 28.98 22.49
CA LEU A 177 -27.42 28.71 23.69
C LEU A 177 -28.25 29.95 24.08
N ASP A 178 -27.63 31.13 24.09
CA ASP A 178 -28.25 32.41 24.42
C ASP A 178 -29.24 32.88 23.32
N GLY A 179 -28.98 32.52 22.06
CA GLY A 179 -29.79 32.87 20.89
C GLY A 179 -31.00 31.95 20.64
N CYS A 180 -31.15 30.86 21.39
CA CYS A 180 -32.24 29.89 21.23
C CYS A 180 -33.63 30.41 21.69
N CYS A 181 -33.77 31.70 21.97
CA CYS A 181 -35.05 32.32 22.29
C CYS A 181 -35.69 33.15 21.16
N VAL A 182 -35.07 33.40 19.99
CA VAL A 182 -35.75 34.17 18.91
C VAL A 182 -35.27 33.82 17.49
N SER A 183 -36.21 33.34 16.65
CA SER A 183 -36.24 33.41 15.16
C SER A 183 -35.17 32.63 14.38
N GLY A 184 -35.43 31.85 13.32
CA GLY A 184 -36.46 31.91 12.28
C GLY A 184 -35.76 31.78 10.91
N ASN A 185 -36.18 30.78 10.12
CA ASN A 185 -35.71 30.39 8.77
C ASN A 185 -34.96 31.45 7.95
N LYS A 186 -33.79 31.08 7.39
CA LYS A 186 -33.34 31.62 6.10
C LYS A 186 -32.73 30.52 5.21
N ASN A 187 -33.23 30.52 3.99
CA ASN A 187 -33.15 29.49 2.97
C ASN A 187 -31.78 29.54 2.26
N GLY A 188 -31.18 28.37 1.99
CA GLY A 188 -29.95 28.24 1.23
C GLY A 188 -30.18 28.40 -0.27
N THR A 189 -29.36 29.23 -0.91
CA THR A 189 -29.31 29.38 -2.37
C THR A 189 -28.32 28.37 -2.94
N GLU A 190 -28.81 27.46 -3.78
CA GLU A 190 -27.98 26.51 -4.54
C GLU A 190 -27.29 27.23 -5.71
N SER A 191 -25.95 27.13 -5.80
CA SER A 191 -25.19 27.48 -6.99
C SER A 191 -24.72 26.22 -7.71
N ILE A 192 -25.08 26.13 -8.99
CA ILE A 192 -24.89 25.04 -9.94
C ILE A 192 -23.41 24.64 -10.08
N LYS A 193 -23.12 23.32 -10.02
CA LYS A 193 -21.79 22.72 -10.13
C LYS A 193 -21.37 22.48 -11.60
N SER A 194 -20.12 22.81 -11.89
CA SER A 194 -19.36 22.49 -13.11
C SER A 194 -18.83 21.05 -13.08
N ASP A 195 -18.65 20.42 -14.25
CA ASP A 195 -18.31 19.00 -14.44
C ASP A 195 -16.96 18.54 -13.86
N THR A 196 -16.08 19.45 -13.42
CA THR A 196 -14.89 19.10 -12.60
C THR A 196 -15.26 18.64 -11.17
N ALA A 197 -16.48 18.95 -10.71
CA ALA A 197 -16.97 18.56 -9.40
C ALA A 197 -17.39 17.08 -9.33
N ALA A 198 -17.50 16.35 -10.45
CA ALA A 198 -17.93 14.96 -10.46
C ALA A 198 -16.85 14.01 -9.88
N VAL A 199 -15.58 14.24 -10.22
CA VAL A 199 -14.44 13.47 -9.68
C VAL A 199 -14.17 13.87 -8.22
N ASP A 200 -14.23 15.16 -7.91
CA ASP A 200 -14.06 15.70 -6.56
C ASP A 200 -15.22 15.30 -5.63
N SER A 201 -16.44 15.13 -6.17
CA SER A 201 -17.58 14.56 -5.43
C SER A 201 -17.45 13.06 -5.19
N SER A 202 -16.79 12.32 -6.08
CA SER A 202 -16.57 10.88 -5.90
C SER A 202 -15.55 10.63 -4.79
N ILE A 203 -14.46 11.42 -4.74
CA ILE A 203 -13.46 11.37 -3.66
C ILE A 203 -14.07 11.84 -2.32
N LYS A 204 -14.86 12.94 -2.32
CA LYS A 204 -15.63 13.36 -1.13
C LYS A 204 -16.71 12.36 -0.69
N SER A 205 -17.21 11.52 -1.60
CA SER A 205 -18.23 10.51 -1.26
C SER A 205 -17.63 9.25 -0.61
N ILE A 206 -16.38 8.90 -0.92
CA ILE A 206 -15.73 7.71 -0.35
C ILE A 206 -15.42 7.93 1.14
N PHE A 207 -15.03 9.17 1.50
CA PHE A 207 -14.80 9.57 2.88
C PHE A 207 -15.45 10.94 3.14
N SER A 208 -16.75 10.94 3.45
CA SER A 208 -17.38 12.13 4.03
C SER A 208 -17.01 12.21 5.51
N GLU A 209 -16.40 13.33 5.91
CA GLU A 209 -16.10 13.61 7.30
C GLU A 209 -17.39 13.48 8.13
N ARG A 210 -17.33 12.78 9.27
CA ARG A 210 -18.50 12.57 10.12
C ARG A 210 -19.08 13.92 10.54
N GLY A 211 -20.32 14.19 10.13
CA GLY A 211 -21.02 15.44 10.46
C GLY A 211 -21.63 15.46 11.86
N ASP A 212 -21.67 14.31 12.54
CA ASP A 212 -22.33 14.11 13.84
C ASP A 212 -21.33 14.15 15.02
N LEU A 213 -20.35 15.06 14.95
CA LEU A 213 -19.33 15.21 15.99
C LEU A 213 -19.93 15.72 17.30
N ASP A 214 -19.64 15.02 18.39
CA ASP A 214 -19.93 15.48 19.75
C ASP A 214 -19.01 16.64 20.18
N PHE A 215 -19.26 17.19 21.36
CA PHE A 215 -18.49 18.34 21.85
C PHE A 215 -16.98 18.04 21.95
N ALA A 216 -16.57 16.86 22.45
CA ALA A 216 -15.15 16.59 22.60
C ALA A 216 -14.49 16.31 21.25
N GLU A 217 -15.22 15.70 20.30
CA GLU A 217 -14.74 15.54 18.93
C GLU A 217 -14.55 16.90 18.24
N GLN A 218 -15.48 17.84 18.41
CA GLN A 218 -15.32 19.21 17.91
C GLN A 218 -14.15 19.93 18.57
N LEU A 219 -13.96 19.74 19.89
CA LEU A 219 -12.83 20.28 20.62
C LEU A 219 -11.50 19.73 20.08
N TRP A 220 -11.41 18.43 19.85
CA TRP A 220 -10.25 17.78 19.22
C TRP A 220 -9.93 18.42 17.87
N CYS A 221 -10.94 18.59 17.01
CA CYS A 221 -10.77 19.18 15.69
C CYS A 221 -10.21 20.61 15.74
N LYS A 222 -10.46 21.37 16.80
CA LYS A 222 -9.89 22.71 17.01
C LYS A 222 -8.49 22.68 17.61
N MET A 223 -8.25 21.78 18.56
CA MET A 223 -6.96 21.66 19.26
C MET A 223 -5.85 21.10 18.37
N ARG A 224 -6.17 20.21 17.42
CA ARG A 224 -5.17 19.60 16.52
C ARG A 224 -4.51 20.57 15.54
N ILE A 225 -5.09 21.77 15.34
CA ILE A 225 -4.72 22.70 14.27
C ILE A 225 -3.44 23.46 14.61
N THR A 226 -3.18 23.66 15.90
CA THR A 226 -1.94 24.31 16.37
C THR A 226 -1.34 23.57 17.56
N PRO A 227 -0.19 22.92 17.37
CA PRO A 227 0.61 22.48 18.48
C PRO A 227 1.40 23.68 19.02
N GLN A 228 0.93 24.28 20.10
CA GLN A 228 1.72 25.26 20.86
C GLN A 228 1.81 24.84 22.32
N GLU A 229 2.89 25.30 22.95
CA GLU A 229 3.25 25.15 24.38
C GLU A 229 2.16 25.59 25.37
N ASN A 230 1.03 26.12 24.90
CA ASN A 230 -0.05 26.69 25.69
C ASN A 230 -1.18 25.69 26.04
N LEU A 231 -0.97 24.38 25.83
CA LEU A 231 -1.92 23.32 26.21
C LEU A 231 -2.21 23.29 27.73
N PHE A 232 -1.41 23.99 28.54
CA PHE A 232 -1.53 24.09 30.00
C PHE A 232 -2.63 25.04 30.52
N ASN A 233 -3.32 25.81 29.67
CA ASN A 233 -4.29 26.83 30.13
C ASN A 233 -5.77 26.56 29.79
N PHE A 234 -6.13 25.31 29.44
CA PHE A 234 -7.50 25.00 29.04
C PHE A 234 -8.36 24.46 30.18
N GLN A 235 -9.24 25.32 30.73
CA GLN A 235 -10.42 24.90 31.48
C GLN A 235 -11.56 24.59 30.49
N ILE A 236 -11.91 23.30 30.30
CA ILE A 236 -12.94 22.93 29.32
C ILE A 236 -13.99 21.98 29.88
N HIS A 237 -15.25 22.40 29.67
CA HIS A 237 -16.48 21.64 29.86
C HIS A 237 -16.95 20.92 28.56
N GLN A 238 -16.33 19.79 28.24
CA GLN A 238 -16.95 18.46 28.27
C GLN A 238 -17.92 17.76 27.24
N ARG A 239 -17.47 16.62 26.60
CA ARG A 239 -18.16 15.29 26.34
C ARG A 239 -17.43 14.20 25.48
N SER A 240 -16.85 13.10 26.02
CA SER A 240 -16.58 11.75 25.36
C SER A 240 -15.93 10.73 26.34
N SER A 241 -15.99 9.38 26.14
CA SER A 241 -15.61 8.27 27.07
C SER A 241 -14.27 8.35 27.84
N SER A 242 -13.38 9.26 27.43
CA SER A 242 -12.24 9.80 28.17
C SER A 242 -12.55 10.26 29.61
N LEU A 243 -11.52 10.50 30.44
CA LEU A 243 -11.65 11.17 31.75
C LEU A 243 -12.48 12.45 31.63
N LEU A 244 -12.40 13.12 30.47
CA LEU A 244 -13.35 14.17 30.13
C LEU A 244 -14.77 13.64 30.30
N SER A 245 -15.36 12.67 29.57
CA SER A 245 -16.78 12.20 29.78
C SER A 245 -17.23 12.05 31.21
N LYS A 246 -16.41 11.42 32.04
CA LYS A 246 -16.83 11.04 33.39
C LYS A 246 -17.23 12.28 34.19
N LEU A 247 -16.55 13.40 33.94
CA LEU A 247 -16.81 14.67 34.62
C LEU A 247 -18.19 15.32 34.32
N ILE A 248 -18.97 14.89 33.29
CA ILE A 248 -20.08 15.71 32.66
C ILE A 248 -21.25 14.98 33.14
N GLN A 249 -21.21 13.66 32.96
CA GLN A 249 -22.07 12.80 33.71
C GLN A 249 -22.06 13.23 35.18
N GLN A 250 -20.88 13.41 35.79
CA GLN A 250 -20.77 13.93 37.16
C GLN A 250 -21.29 15.39 37.34
N SER A 251 -21.05 16.28 36.37
CA SER A 251 -21.54 17.67 36.37
C SER A 251 -23.07 17.77 36.28
N TYR A 252 -23.70 16.99 35.39
CA TYR A 252 -25.16 16.84 35.29
C TYR A 252 -25.76 16.27 36.58
N HIS A 253 -24.98 15.51 37.36
CA HIS A 253 -25.38 15.03 38.67
C HIS A 253 -24.99 15.96 39.83
N GLY A 254 -24.48 17.17 39.54
CA GLY A 254 -24.15 18.21 40.53
C GLY A 254 -22.95 17.90 41.41
N LYS A 255 -22.13 16.90 41.07
CA LYS A 255 -20.94 16.48 41.82
C LYS A 255 -19.70 16.62 40.94
N VAL A 256 -19.28 17.84 40.65
CA VAL A 256 -18.00 18.04 39.94
C VAL A 256 -16.88 17.95 40.97
N GLU A 257 -16.12 16.85 40.96
CA GLU A 257 -14.84 16.80 41.68
C GLU A 257 -13.85 17.74 40.99
N ALA A 258 -13.12 18.53 41.77
CA ALA A 258 -12.08 19.41 41.25
C ALA A 258 -10.92 18.56 40.70
N VAL A 259 -10.82 18.46 39.37
CA VAL A 259 -9.70 17.80 38.72
C VAL A 259 -8.51 18.75 38.66
N SER A 260 -7.38 18.35 39.24
CA SER A 260 -6.13 19.08 39.08
C SER A 260 -5.61 18.90 37.66
N LEU A 261 -5.62 19.97 36.86
CA LEU A 261 -5.06 20.01 35.51
C LEU A 261 -3.52 20.16 35.49
N SER A 262 -2.85 19.77 36.57
CA SER A 262 -1.40 19.82 36.71
C SER A 262 -0.72 18.60 36.08
N GLY A 263 0.48 18.79 35.52
CA GLY A 263 1.30 17.69 35.00
C GLY A 263 0.81 17.15 33.66
N ILE A 264 0.80 15.82 33.50
CA ILE A 264 0.49 15.14 32.22
C ILE A 264 -1.01 14.93 31.96
N THR A 265 -1.86 15.20 32.95
CA THR A 265 -3.32 14.96 32.88
C THR A 265 -3.99 15.63 31.67
N PRO A 266 -3.73 16.90 31.31
CA PRO A 266 -4.36 17.52 30.13
C PRO A 266 -3.97 16.85 28.82
N ILE A 267 -2.72 16.42 28.69
CA ILE A 267 -2.21 15.73 27.49
C ILE A 267 -2.86 14.35 27.38
N GLN A 268 -2.97 13.62 28.51
CA GLN A 268 -3.67 12.34 28.55
C GLN A 268 -5.14 12.50 28.17
N MET A 269 -5.84 13.51 28.68
CA MET A 269 -7.23 13.78 28.32
C MET A 269 -7.38 14.07 26.82
N LEU A 270 -6.48 14.88 26.25
CA LEU A 270 -6.52 15.17 24.82
C LEU A 270 -6.25 13.93 23.96
N LEU A 271 -5.30 13.08 24.37
CA LEU A 271 -5.00 11.81 23.71
C LEU A 271 -6.22 10.87 23.72
N GLU A 272 -6.90 10.74 24.86
CA GLU A 272 -8.11 9.91 24.99
C GLU A 272 -9.24 10.40 24.07
N ILE A 273 -9.44 11.72 23.96
CA ILE A 273 -10.43 12.31 23.05
C ILE A 273 -10.08 12.02 21.59
N GLY A 274 -8.81 12.21 21.21
CA GLY A 274 -8.34 11.91 19.86
C GLY A 274 -8.52 10.44 19.49
N LEU A 275 -8.19 9.53 20.41
CA LEU A 275 -8.42 8.09 20.24
C LEU A 275 -9.90 7.77 20.02
N ASP A 276 -10.80 8.32 20.84
CA ASP A 276 -12.24 8.10 20.72
C ASP A 276 -12.77 8.58 19.36
N LYS A 277 -12.37 9.79 18.95
CA LYS A 277 -12.75 10.38 17.66
C LYS A 277 -12.27 9.50 16.50
N MET A 278 -10.98 9.20 16.45
CA MET A 278 -10.39 8.44 15.35
C MET A 278 -10.96 7.03 15.25
N LYS A 279 -11.15 6.33 16.39
CA LYS A 279 -11.80 5.01 16.39
C LYS A 279 -13.21 5.07 15.79
N LYS A 280 -14.02 6.06 16.17
CA LYS A 280 -15.37 6.22 15.61
C LYS A 280 -15.34 6.53 14.11
N ASP A 281 -14.36 7.31 13.65
CA ASP A 281 -14.22 7.61 12.22
C ASP A 281 -13.86 6.36 11.41
N TYR A 282 -12.90 5.56 11.87
CA TYR A 282 -12.57 4.29 11.23
C TYR A 282 -13.74 3.31 11.26
N VAL A 283 -14.44 3.21 12.40
CA VAL A 283 -15.67 2.38 12.49
C VAL A 283 -16.72 2.86 11.49
N SER A 284 -16.98 4.16 11.42
CA SER A 284 -17.94 4.74 10.49
C SER A 284 -17.58 4.44 9.04
N PHE A 285 -16.30 4.48 8.69
CA PHE A 285 -15.85 4.10 7.36
C PHE A 285 -16.03 2.60 7.09
N PHE A 286 -15.40 1.73 7.89
CA PHE A 286 -15.36 0.30 7.61
C PHE A 286 -16.74 -0.36 7.73
N ILE A 287 -17.57 0.09 8.68
CA ILE A 287 -18.95 -0.40 8.83
C ILE A 287 -19.87 0.28 7.80
N GLY A 288 -19.72 1.59 7.58
CA GLY A 288 -20.56 2.33 6.63
C GLY A 288 -20.38 1.89 5.18
N GLN A 289 -19.17 1.43 4.82
CA GLN A 289 -18.87 0.82 3.52
C GLN A 289 -19.13 -0.69 3.50
N GLU A 290 -19.71 -1.26 4.55
CA GLU A 290 -20.01 -2.69 4.69
C GLU A 290 -18.79 -3.61 4.49
N LEU A 291 -17.58 -3.12 4.81
CA LEU A 291 -16.32 -3.86 4.62
C LEU A 291 -16.05 -4.84 5.77
N THR A 292 -16.67 -4.63 6.93
CA THR A 292 -16.53 -5.49 8.10
C THR A 292 -17.68 -5.29 9.09
N THR A 293 -17.63 -5.97 10.23
CA THR A 293 -18.56 -5.79 11.36
C THR A 293 -17.82 -5.32 12.61
N LEU A 294 -18.56 -4.76 13.58
CA LEU A 294 -17.99 -4.29 14.84
C LEU A 294 -17.24 -5.40 15.59
N THR A 295 -17.71 -6.64 15.48
CA THR A 295 -17.08 -7.83 16.09
C THR A 295 -15.66 -8.05 15.56
N TYR A 296 -15.40 -7.82 14.27
CA TYR A 296 -14.06 -7.95 13.71
C TYR A 296 -13.17 -6.75 14.01
N LEU A 297 -13.76 -5.57 14.27
CA LEU A 297 -13.03 -4.36 14.68
C LEU A 297 -12.73 -4.30 16.18
N ASP A 298 -13.39 -5.13 17.00
CA ASP A 298 -13.30 -5.13 18.47
C ASP A 298 -11.86 -5.04 19.00
N TYR A 299 -10.95 -5.86 18.43
CA TYR A 299 -9.53 -5.82 18.77
C TYR A 299 -8.94 -4.41 18.64
N PHE A 300 -9.24 -3.71 17.54
CA PHE A 300 -8.65 -2.42 17.20
C PHE A 300 -9.25 -1.26 18.00
N ILE A 301 -10.54 -1.36 18.36
CA ILE A 301 -11.27 -0.28 19.04
C ILE A 301 -11.31 -0.44 20.56
N SER A 302 -11.00 -1.64 21.08
CA SER A 302 -11.06 -1.95 22.51
C SER A 302 -10.26 -0.95 23.35
N THR A 303 -10.87 -0.51 24.45
CA THR A 303 -10.26 0.39 25.45
C THR A 303 -9.65 -0.38 26.62
N SER A 304 -9.57 -1.72 26.54
CA SER A 304 -9.02 -2.56 27.62
C SER A 304 -7.49 -2.53 27.67
N ALA A 305 -6.84 -2.16 26.57
CA ALA A 305 -5.40 -2.00 26.48
C ALA A 305 -4.97 -0.61 26.99
N ASP A 306 -3.68 -0.44 27.29
CA ASP A 306 -3.12 0.87 27.64
C ASP A 306 -3.18 1.85 26.44
N LEU A 307 -3.03 3.15 26.72
CA LEU A 307 -3.16 4.19 25.70
C LEU A 307 -2.15 4.06 24.57
N GLN A 308 -0.94 3.59 24.83
CA GLN A 308 0.08 3.42 23.79
C GLN A 308 -0.35 2.32 22.83
N GLU A 309 -0.75 1.16 23.35
CA GLU A 309 -1.24 0.06 22.51
C GLU A 309 -2.51 0.46 21.73
N GLN A 310 -3.40 1.26 22.33
CA GLN A 310 -4.57 1.79 21.61
C GLN A 310 -4.17 2.68 20.43
N VAL A 311 -3.15 3.54 20.58
CA VAL A 311 -2.62 4.36 19.49
C VAL A 311 -2.05 3.50 18.37
N HIS A 312 -1.26 2.46 18.69
CA HIS A 312 -0.71 1.55 17.68
C HIS A 312 -1.80 0.79 16.91
N ARG A 313 -2.90 0.42 17.58
CA ARG A 313 -4.06 -0.19 16.91
C ARG A 313 -4.78 0.77 15.98
N VAL A 314 -4.88 2.04 16.34
CA VAL A 314 -5.42 3.10 15.48
C VAL A 314 -4.51 3.34 14.26
N GLN A 315 -3.18 3.29 14.42
CA GLN A 315 -2.25 3.32 13.28
C GLN A 315 -2.50 2.17 12.29
N LYS A 316 -2.70 0.93 12.80
CA LYS A 316 -3.05 -0.21 11.95
C LYS A 316 -4.35 0.02 11.17
N LEU A 317 -5.39 0.57 11.82
CA LEU A 317 -6.65 0.93 11.14
C LEU A 317 -6.44 2.00 10.06
N HIS A 318 -5.55 2.96 10.30
CA HIS A 318 -5.23 3.99 9.33
C HIS A 318 -4.54 3.41 8.10
N HIS A 319 -3.51 2.59 8.29
CA HIS A 319 -2.80 1.96 7.17
C HIS A 319 -3.73 1.08 6.33
N MET A 320 -4.63 0.34 6.99
CA MET A 320 -5.69 -0.40 6.31
C MET A 320 -6.62 0.51 5.48
N LEU A 321 -7.01 1.66 6.02
CA LEU A 321 -7.82 2.64 5.31
C LEU A 321 -7.11 3.13 4.05
N GLU A 322 -5.82 3.47 4.15
CA GLU A 322 -5.01 3.91 3.01
C GLU A 322 -4.95 2.84 1.92
N ILE A 323 -4.76 1.57 2.28
CA ILE A 323 -4.80 0.46 1.32
C ILE A 323 -6.16 0.41 0.59
N MET A 324 -7.28 0.51 1.33
CA MET A 324 -8.62 0.47 0.72
C MET A 324 -8.86 1.64 -0.22
N VAL A 325 -8.49 2.84 0.22
CA VAL A 325 -8.68 4.08 -0.53
C VAL A 325 -7.81 4.10 -1.77
N SER A 326 -6.54 3.71 -1.67
CA SER A 326 -5.63 3.57 -2.82
C SER A 326 -6.18 2.58 -3.85
N CYS A 327 -6.67 1.41 -3.42
CA CYS A 327 -7.30 0.45 -4.34
C CYS A 327 -8.57 1.01 -4.98
N THR A 328 -9.35 1.82 -4.26
CA THR A 328 -10.58 2.43 -4.78
C THR A 328 -10.26 3.52 -5.80
N VAL A 329 -9.35 4.44 -5.48
CA VAL A 329 -9.00 5.58 -6.32
C VAL A 329 -8.24 5.15 -7.57
N LEU A 330 -7.25 4.26 -7.39
CA LEU A 330 -6.30 3.93 -8.45
C LEU A 330 -6.79 2.78 -9.33
N LEU A 331 -7.41 1.75 -8.73
CA LEU A 331 -7.86 0.55 -9.44
C LEU A 331 -9.38 0.52 -9.66
N GLN A 332 -10.12 1.51 -9.16
CA GLN A 332 -11.59 1.56 -9.24
C GLN A 332 -12.26 0.30 -8.66
N PHE A 333 -11.66 -0.26 -7.61
CA PHE A 333 -12.18 -1.45 -6.96
C PHE A 333 -13.52 -1.17 -6.31
N LYS A 334 -14.43 -2.13 -6.49
CA LYS A 334 -15.75 -2.15 -5.86
C LYS A 334 -15.71 -3.02 -4.60
N HIS A 335 -16.81 -2.98 -3.85
CA HIS A 335 -17.01 -3.76 -2.63
C HIS A 335 -16.58 -5.24 -2.74
N GLU A 336 -16.90 -5.90 -3.85
CA GLU A 336 -16.55 -7.31 -4.11
C GLU A 336 -15.04 -7.62 -3.94
N ASN A 337 -14.15 -6.66 -4.23
CA ASN A 337 -12.71 -6.81 -4.08
C ASN A 337 -12.19 -6.18 -2.79
N LEU A 338 -12.80 -5.07 -2.34
CA LEU A 338 -12.39 -4.37 -1.12
C LEU A 338 -12.71 -5.18 0.14
N PHE A 339 -13.84 -5.89 0.16
CA PHE A 339 -14.23 -6.72 1.30
C PHE A 339 -13.21 -7.82 1.62
N PRO A 340 -12.86 -8.75 0.69
CA PRO A 340 -11.87 -9.80 0.99
C PRO A 340 -10.47 -9.24 1.30
N LEU A 341 -10.09 -8.11 0.69
CA LEU A 341 -8.85 -7.43 1.02
C LEU A 341 -8.87 -6.90 2.46
N THR A 342 -9.96 -6.24 2.87
CA THR A 342 -10.15 -5.76 4.25
C THR A 342 -10.03 -6.92 5.24
N GLN A 343 -10.68 -8.05 4.97
CA GLN A 343 -10.61 -9.24 5.83
C GLN A 343 -9.19 -9.80 5.96
N THR A 344 -8.41 -9.77 4.86
CA THR A 344 -7.00 -10.20 4.85
C THR A 344 -6.15 -9.28 5.73
N CYS A 345 -6.31 -7.96 5.59
CA CYS A 345 -5.60 -6.99 6.42
C CYS A 345 -6.01 -7.09 7.91
N LEU A 346 -7.31 -7.26 8.21
CA LEU A 346 -7.80 -7.40 9.59
C LEU A 346 -7.17 -8.61 10.28
N LYS A 347 -7.13 -9.76 9.57
CA LYS A 347 -6.50 -10.97 10.09
C LYS A 347 -5.02 -10.77 10.35
N TYR A 348 -4.30 -10.19 9.38
CA TYR A 348 -2.87 -9.94 9.52
C TYR A 348 -2.56 -9.01 10.70
N TYR A 349 -3.19 -7.84 10.77
CA TYR A 349 -2.87 -6.84 11.79
C TYR A 349 -3.35 -7.19 13.20
N LYS A 350 -4.27 -8.15 13.34
CA LYS A 350 -4.62 -8.72 14.64
C LYS A 350 -3.48 -9.53 15.26
N GLU A 351 -2.67 -10.18 14.42
CA GLU A 351 -1.63 -11.13 14.85
C GLU A 351 -0.21 -10.57 14.70
N ASN A 352 -0.03 -9.53 13.88
CA ASN A 352 1.28 -9.01 13.51
C ASN A 352 1.42 -7.52 13.87
N PRO A 353 2.65 -7.01 14.09
CA PRO A 353 2.91 -5.58 14.24
C PRO A 353 2.60 -4.81 12.94
N LEU A 354 2.56 -3.48 13.04
CA LEU A 354 2.51 -2.63 11.85
C LEU A 354 3.78 -2.85 11.02
N ASN A 355 3.61 -3.18 9.75
CA ASN A 355 4.71 -3.37 8.80
C ASN A 355 4.26 -2.87 7.43
N GLU A 356 4.71 -1.68 7.05
CA GLU A 356 4.34 -1.04 5.78
C GLU A 356 4.95 -1.75 4.56
N LYS A 357 6.04 -2.52 4.77
CA LYS A 357 6.64 -3.38 3.74
C LYS A 357 5.88 -4.70 3.54
N GLN A 358 4.79 -4.93 4.29
CA GLN A 358 3.97 -6.11 4.09
C GLN A 358 3.25 -6.04 2.74
N VAL A 359 3.45 -7.08 1.92
CA VAL A 359 2.73 -7.25 0.66
C VAL A 359 1.42 -7.99 0.93
N PHE A 360 0.29 -7.34 0.66
CA PHE A 360 -1.02 -7.98 0.70
C PHE A 360 -1.38 -8.55 -0.66
N GLN A 361 -1.74 -9.83 -0.69
CA GLN A 361 -2.09 -10.55 -1.90
C GLN A 361 -3.59 -10.73 -2.04
N LEU A 362 -4.15 -10.29 -3.16
CA LEU A 362 -5.56 -10.43 -3.48
C LEU A 362 -5.75 -11.15 -4.83
N PRO A 363 -6.35 -12.35 -4.84
CA PRO A 363 -6.76 -12.99 -6.08
C PRO A 363 -7.83 -12.16 -6.78
N ILE A 364 -7.58 -11.78 -8.04
CA ILE A 364 -8.49 -10.96 -8.84
C ILE A 364 -8.73 -11.57 -10.22
N ARG A 365 -9.81 -11.14 -10.87
CA ARG A 365 -10.04 -11.47 -12.28
C ARG A 365 -9.16 -10.56 -13.16
N PRO A 366 -8.40 -11.10 -14.13
CA PRO A 366 -7.57 -10.28 -15.02
C PRO A 366 -8.35 -9.17 -15.74
N ALA A 367 -9.63 -9.41 -16.04
CA ALA A 367 -10.51 -8.42 -16.67
C ALA A 367 -10.59 -7.08 -15.92
N LEU A 368 -10.40 -7.06 -14.60
CA LEU A 368 -10.45 -5.84 -13.77
C LEU A 368 -9.25 -4.93 -14.00
N VAL A 369 -8.07 -5.51 -14.24
CA VAL A 369 -6.80 -4.78 -14.44
C VAL A 369 -6.35 -4.78 -15.90
N ARG A 370 -7.22 -5.23 -16.81
CA ARG A 370 -6.96 -5.31 -18.26
C ARG A 370 -6.41 -4.02 -18.86
N LYS A 371 -6.92 -2.88 -18.40
CA LYS A 371 -6.51 -1.55 -18.90
C LYS A 371 -5.02 -1.27 -18.68
N PHE A 372 -4.43 -1.88 -17.65
CA PHE A 372 -3.05 -1.61 -17.25
C PHE A 372 -2.05 -2.52 -17.97
N TYR A 373 -2.40 -3.77 -18.28
CA TYR A 373 -1.42 -4.71 -18.87
C TYR A 373 -1.60 -4.98 -20.37
N GLN A 374 -2.74 -4.65 -20.98
CA GLN A 374 -3.03 -5.08 -22.35
C GLN A 374 -2.15 -4.39 -23.41
N ASN A 375 -1.72 -3.16 -23.14
CA ASN A 375 -0.88 -2.36 -24.05
C ASN A 375 0.51 -2.09 -23.45
N ASP A 376 0.80 -2.63 -22.28
CA ASP A 376 2.03 -2.35 -21.55
C ASP A 376 3.00 -3.53 -21.59
N HIS A 377 4.27 -3.26 -21.29
CA HIS A 377 5.31 -4.26 -21.21
C HIS A 377 5.47 -4.74 -19.77
N PRO A 378 5.46 -6.07 -19.53
CA PRO A 378 5.65 -6.61 -18.20
C PRO A 378 7.04 -6.24 -17.67
N GLU A 379 7.13 -5.99 -16.37
CA GLU A 379 8.42 -5.86 -15.67
C GLU A 379 9.16 -7.18 -15.67
N MET A 380 8.42 -8.27 -15.50
CA MET A 380 8.95 -9.62 -15.56
C MET A 380 8.00 -10.49 -16.37
N TRP A 381 8.54 -11.24 -17.32
CA TRP A 381 7.80 -12.27 -18.03
C TRP A 381 8.59 -13.57 -17.98
N LYS A 382 7.89 -14.66 -17.73
CA LYS A 382 8.50 -15.98 -17.54
C LYS A 382 7.65 -17.07 -18.16
N VAL A 383 8.31 -18.05 -18.74
CA VAL A 383 7.71 -19.31 -19.18
C VAL A 383 8.41 -20.49 -18.55
N ASP A 384 7.61 -21.34 -17.95
CA ASP A 384 8.00 -22.62 -17.39
C ASP A 384 7.59 -23.72 -18.35
N ILE A 385 8.56 -24.52 -18.80
CA ILE A 385 8.37 -25.74 -19.58
C ILE A 385 8.61 -26.91 -18.63
N THR A 386 7.59 -27.73 -18.42
CA THR A 386 7.65 -28.89 -17.54
C THR A 386 7.38 -30.18 -18.29
N SER A 387 8.02 -31.25 -17.85
CA SER A 387 7.72 -32.63 -18.28
C SER A 387 7.81 -33.60 -17.11
N GLY A 388 7.07 -34.72 -17.21
CA GLY A 388 6.93 -35.69 -16.12
C GLY A 388 5.77 -35.36 -15.16
N HIS A 389 5.62 -36.18 -14.12
CA HIS A 389 4.61 -35.99 -13.07
C HIS A 389 5.19 -36.34 -11.69
N GLY A 390 4.82 -35.55 -10.68
CA GLY A 390 5.20 -35.79 -9.27
C GLY A 390 6.72 -35.70 -9.06
N PRO A 391 7.37 -36.68 -8.39
CA PRO A 391 8.79 -36.59 -8.05
C PRO A 391 9.76 -36.73 -9.24
N LYS A 392 9.24 -37.00 -10.45
CA LYS A 392 9.99 -37.03 -11.72
C LYS A 392 9.77 -35.79 -12.57
N GLU A 393 9.10 -34.77 -12.03
CA GLU A 393 8.90 -33.51 -12.74
C GLU A 393 10.24 -32.78 -12.90
N VAL A 394 10.53 -32.38 -14.13
CA VAL A 394 11.69 -31.58 -14.51
C VAL A 394 11.21 -30.30 -15.19
N LYS A 395 11.93 -29.21 -14.95
CA LYS A 395 11.50 -27.85 -15.32
C LYS A 395 12.61 -27.08 -15.99
N THR A 396 12.27 -26.42 -17.10
CA THR A 396 13.09 -25.39 -17.73
C THR A 396 12.34 -24.08 -17.68
N THR A 397 12.96 -23.06 -17.09
CA THR A 397 12.41 -21.71 -16.93
C THR A 397 13.17 -20.77 -17.86
N TRP A 398 12.45 -20.00 -18.65
CA TRP A 398 13.00 -18.85 -19.37
C TRP A 398 12.32 -17.59 -18.83
N GLN A 399 13.10 -16.59 -18.48
CA GLN A 399 12.63 -15.35 -17.87
C GLN A 399 13.28 -14.15 -18.57
N VAL A 400 12.49 -13.10 -18.74
CA VAL A 400 12.93 -11.78 -19.15
C VAL A 400 12.44 -10.76 -18.13
N SER A 401 13.31 -9.85 -17.70
CA SER A 401 12.97 -8.80 -16.74
C SER A 401 13.56 -7.45 -17.14
N ALA A 402 12.88 -6.36 -16.77
CA ALA A 402 13.38 -5.00 -16.92
C ALA A 402 14.54 -4.72 -15.95
N ASP A 403 14.45 -5.29 -14.74
CA ASP A 403 15.48 -5.18 -13.70
C ASP A 403 16.38 -6.41 -13.63
N PRO A 404 17.62 -6.26 -13.12
CA PRO A 404 18.53 -7.38 -12.92
C PRO A 404 17.90 -8.37 -11.94
N PRO A 405 17.76 -9.65 -12.32
CA PRO A 405 17.07 -10.66 -11.51
C PRO A 405 17.80 -11.04 -10.21
N VAL A 406 19.04 -10.57 -10.00
CA VAL A 406 19.78 -10.78 -8.75
C VAL A 406 20.61 -9.55 -8.36
N GLU A 407 20.48 -9.12 -7.11
CA GLU A 407 21.07 -7.87 -6.58
C GLU A 407 22.60 -7.78 -6.75
N HIS A 408 23.32 -8.89 -6.65
CA HIS A 408 24.80 -8.92 -6.74
C HIS A 408 25.36 -8.61 -8.14
N MET A 409 24.52 -8.62 -9.19
CA MET A 409 24.91 -8.25 -10.57
C MET A 409 25.09 -6.74 -10.76
N THR A 410 24.56 -5.91 -9.85
CA THR A 410 24.63 -4.44 -9.96
C THR A 410 26.05 -3.91 -9.72
N SER A 411 26.89 -4.63 -8.97
CA SER A 411 28.18 -4.11 -8.48
C SER A 411 29.24 -3.77 -9.54
N ASN A 412 29.09 -4.22 -10.79
CA ASN A 412 30.09 -4.01 -11.85
C ASN A 412 29.70 -3.00 -12.93
N ASN A 413 28.47 -2.45 -12.96
CA ASN A 413 28.02 -1.60 -14.07
C ASN A 413 27.29 -0.31 -13.68
N THR A 414 27.14 0.01 -12.38
CA THR A 414 26.43 1.23 -11.93
C THR A 414 27.09 2.55 -12.34
N GLY A 415 28.29 2.53 -12.92
CA GLY A 415 29.02 3.73 -13.31
C GLY A 415 28.75 4.28 -14.72
N LEU A 416 27.87 3.68 -15.53
CA LEU A 416 27.75 4.02 -16.96
C LEU A 416 26.33 4.33 -17.47
N PHE A 417 25.31 4.32 -16.62
CA PHE A 417 23.90 4.37 -17.08
C PHE A 417 23.05 5.53 -16.56
N CYS A 418 23.65 6.52 -15.91
CA CYS A 418 22.99 7.80 -15.67
C CYS A 418 23.74 8.91 -16.38
N ASP A 419 23.35 9.21 -17.62
CA ASP A 419 23.42 10.58 -18.12
C ASP A 419 22.19 10.85 -18.97
N SER A 420 21.37 11.73 -18.42
CA SER A 420 20.21 12.38 -19.01
C SER A 420 20.49 12.89 -20.43
N THR A 421 19.59 12.61 -21.38
CA THR A 421 19.29 13.63 -22.40
C THR A 421 17.83 13.59 -22.80
N LEU A 422 17.14 14.63 -22.35
CA LEU A 422 15.87 15.14 -22.86
C LEU A 422 15.79 15.03 -24.39
N ASN A 423 15.05 14.04 -24.92
CA ASN A 423 14.30 14.18 -26.17
C ASN A 423 13.32 13.01 -26.37
N GLY A 424 12.07 13.34 -26.70
CA GLY A 424 10.97 12.41 -26.88
C GLY A 424 11.07 11.50 -28.10
N SER A 425 11.91 10.47 -28.02
CA SER A 425 11.85 9.28 -28.87
C SER A 425 11.98 8.05 -27.99
N SER A 426 10.94 7.19 -28.00
CA SER A 426 10.86 5.86 -27.36
C SER A 426 12.21 5.29 -26.93
N GLU A 427 12.63 5.49 -25.68
CA GLU A 427 13.78 4.79 -25.13
C GLU A 427 13.47 3.28 -25.17
N GLU A 428 14.26 2.53 -25.95
CA GLU A 428 14.16 1.08 -25.97
C GLU A 428 14.61 0.55 -24.60
N ARG A 429 13.63 0.16 -23.77
CA ARG A 429 13.85 -0.43 -22.45
C ARG A 429 14.80 -1.64 -22.58
N MET A 430 15.89 -1.64 -21.82
CA MET A 430 16.82 -2.77 -21.76
C MET A 430 16.18 -3.93 -20.99
N TYR A 431 16.47 -5.16 -21.42
CA TYR A 431 15.97 -6.36 -20.77
C TYR A 431 17.13 -7.28 -20.35
N PHE A 432 16.96 -7.92 -19.19
CA PHE A 432 17.80 -9.01 -18.72
C PHE A 432 17.12 -10.33 -19.04
N VAL A 433 17.87 -11.29 -19.59
CA VAL A 433 17.35 -12.63 -19.91
C VAL A 433 18.04 -13.66 -19.03
N ALA A 434 17.24 -14.50 -18.38
CA ALA A 434 17.72 -15.58 -17.53
C ALA A 434 17.09 -16.91 -17.94
N VAL A 435 17.88 -17.98 -17.94
CA VAL A 435 17.43 -19.34 -18.23
C VAL A 435 17.83 -20.26 -17.10
N ALA A 436 16.84 -20.85 -16.42
CA ALA A 436 17.08 -21.84 -15.38
C ALA A 436 16.70 -23.23 -15.90
N LYS A 437 17.63 -24.19 -15.89
CA LYS A 437 17.40 -25.56 -16.33
C LYS A 437 17.60 -26.52 -15.15
N CYS A 438 16.56 -27.25 -14.75
CA CYS A 438 16.61 -28.23 -13.68
C CYS A 438 16.72 -29.66 -14.23
N SER A 439 17.69 -30.43 -13.76
CA SER A 439 17.91 -31.84 -14.11
C SER A 439 17.82 -32.73 -12.89
N GLN A 440 17.20 -33.91 -13.02
CA GLN A 440 17.20 -34.91 -11.96
C GLN A 440 18.42 -35.82 -12.09
N VAL A 441 19.16 -35.99 -11.00
CA VAL A 441 20.29 -36.91 -10.85
C VAL A 441 19.87 -38.01 -9.88
N HIS A 442 19.99 -39.26 -10.33
CA HIS A 442 19.76 -40.43 -9.49
C HIS A 442 21.08 -40.94 -8.94
N PHE A 443 21.17 -41.15 -7.63
CA PHE A 443 22.30 -41.83 -7.02
C PHE A 443 22.02 -43.33 -7.06
N THR A 444 22.86 -44.06 -7.80
CA THR A 444 22.86 -45.53 -7.90
C THR A 444 23.62 -46.16 -6.77
#